data_AF-A0A6L8EX33-F1
#
_entry.id   AF-A0A6L8EX33-F1
#
_cell.length_a   1.000
_cell.length_b   1.000
_cell.length_c   1.000
_cell.angle_alpha   90.00
_cell.angle_beta   90.00
_cell.angle_gamma   90.00
#
_symmetry.space_group_name_H-M   'P 1'
#
loop_
_entity.id
_entity.type
_entity.pdbx_description
1 polymer ?
#
loop_
_entity_poly.entity_id
_entity_poly.type
_entity_poly.pdbx_seq_one_letter_code
_entity_poly.pdbx_strand_id
1 'polypeptide(L)'
;MLTKAGLRNLLRERLDQTIVELNHALQGVNLERLGPVLLRLGRSQTLPHWYEQLRDQQTLPNLDGKTVGSVIEMLFVAVLETVILQDIKIPQLRLNPARGVDIPDLDLGIKAPSQNYATSEPFVSAYERLLGSEYDALIVLTDYQKRKLHPPLKLQVIQWHYFLNTELADFALTAIARKHRDWLLTQSETWTQKIFRFLAYINQSDWRAKHLLRIIGAIQEADRIQRLVLEAEIDFRKKNEQRARKDKDAIPEHEIESLLSIAEAQPITLGIIDAADNWVVENYKDFARLPNENEWNRLLVSPLNGQIGMSFALQWRYNFARVFRDN
;
A
#
# COMPACT_ATOMS: atom_id res chain seq x y z
N MET A 1 21.14 -15.28 -19.36
CA MET A 1 19.74 -14.83 -19.11
C MET A 1 19.82 -13.68 -18.12
N LEU A 2 19.00 -12.64 -18.29
CA LEU A 2 18.99 -11.52 -17.36
C LEU A 2 18.56 -11.99 -15.96
N THR A 3 19.06 -11.33 -14.93
CA THR A 3 18.58 -11.52 -13.55
C THR A 3 17.16 -10.97 -13.42
N LYS A 4 16.42 -11.34 -12.36
CA LYS A 4 15.09 -10.77 -12.11
C LYS A 4 15.12 -9.24 -12.04
N ALA A 5 16.11 -8.67 -11.35
CA ALA A 5 16.32 -7.22 -11.29
C ALA A 5 16.61 -6.62 -12.68
N GLY A 6 17.41 -7.29 -13.51
CA GLY A 6 17.65 -6.86 -14.89
C GLY A 6 16.38 -6.87 -15.74
N LEU A 7 15.52 -7.88 -15.58
CA LEU A 7 14.21 -7.93 -16.25
C LEU A 7 13.26 -6.83 -15.77
N ARG A 8 13.22 -6.54 -14.47
CA ARG A 8 12.44 -5.42 -13.92
C ARG A 8 12.90 -4.07 -14.46
N ASN A 9 14.22 -3.85 -14.57
CA ASN A 9 14.76 -2.63 -15.15
C ASN A 9 14.36 -2.47 -16.63
N LEU A 10 14.50 -3.54 -17.41
CA LEU A 10 14.09 -3.52 -18.82
C LEU A 10 12.57 -3.28 -18.99
N LEU A 11 11.75 -3.90 -18.13
CA LEU A 11 10.32 -3.62 -18.07
C LEU A 11 10.04 -2.14 -17.80
N ARG A 12 10.75 -1.53 -16.83
CA ARG A 12 10.59 -0.11 -16.52
C ARG A 12 10.95 0.79 -17.70
N GLU A 13 12.04 0.48 -18.40
CA GLU A 13 12.46 1.21 -19.61
C GLU A 13 11.44 1.09 -20.75
N ARG A 14 10.75 -0.05 -20.85
CA ARG A 14 9.74 -0.35 -21.89
C ARG A 14 8.31 -0.22 -21.37
N LEU A 15 8.08 0.44 -20.23
CA LEU A 15 6.79 0.38 -19.53
C LEU A 15 5.67 1.02 -20.34
N ASP A 16 5.90 2.20 -20.89
CA ASP A 16 4.88 2.91 -21.67
C ASP A 16 4.45 2.09 -22.90
N GLN A 17 5.42 1.50 -23.61
CA GLN A 17 5.13 0.58 -24.71
C GLN A 17 4.35 -0.66 -24.23
N THR A 18 4.73 -1.22 -23.08
CA THR A 18 4.03 -2.35 -22.47
C THR A 18 2.56 -2.03 -22.19
N ILE A 19 2.27 -0.81 -21.70
CA ILE A 19 0.90 -0.39 -21.41
C ILE A 19 0.10 -0.12 -22.70
N VAL A 20 0.74 0.43 -23.75
CA VAL A 20 0.12 0.56 -25.07
C VAL A 20 -0.31 -0.82 -25.59
N GLU A 21 0.59 -1.80 -25.57
CA GLU A 21 0.29 -3.16 -26.03
C GLU A 21 -0.74 -3.88 -25.14
N LEU A 22 -0.72 -3.62 -23.83
CA LEU A 22 -1.77 -4.10 -22.92
C LEU A 22 -3.15 -3.52 -23.28
N ASN A 23 -3.22 -2.21 -23.60
CA ASN A 23 -4.46 -1.57 -24.04
C ASN A 23 -4.93 -2.09 -25.41
N HIS A 24 -4.02 -2.38 -26.35
CA HIS A 24 -4.35 -3.06 -27.60
C HIS A 24 -4.94 -4.45 -27.33
N ALA A 25 -4.31 -5.23 -26.44
CA ALA A 25 -4.81 -6.54 -26.05
C ALA A 25 -6.21 -6.47 -25.38
N LEU A 26 -6.44 -5.48 -24.51
CA LEU A 26 -7.76 -5.19 -23.89
C LEU A 26 -8.84 -4.76 -24.90
N GLN A 27 -8.44 -4.40 -26.13
CA GLN A 27 -9.34 -4.10 -27.24
C GLN A 27 -9.48 -5.29 -28.22
N GLY A 28 -8.90 -6.45 -27.88
CA GLY A 28 -8.92 -7.65 -28.72
C GLY A 28 -7.93 -7.62 -29.90
N VAL A 29 -7.05 -6.62 -29.97
CA VAL A 29 -6.09 -6.48 -31.07
C VAL A 29 -4.97 -7.53 -30.94
N ASN A 30 -4.72 -8.28 -32.01
CA ASN A 30 -3.69 -9.32 -32.11
C ASN A 30 -3.75 -10.39 -31.01
N LEU A 31 -4.96 -10.71 -30.52
CA LEU A 31 -5.13 -11.63 -29.40
C LEU A 31 -4.68 -13.06 -29.75
N GLU A 32 -4.70 -13.46 -31.04
CA GLU A 32 -4.23 -14.79 -31.46
C GLU A 32 -2.75 -15.01 -31.13
N ARG A 33 -1.94 -13.95 -31.26
CA ARG A 33 -0.50 -13.99 -30.92
C ARG A 33 -0.28 -14.24 -29.43
N LEU A 34 -1.18 -13.75 -28.59
CA LEU A 34 -1.14 -13.92 -27.13
C LEU A 34 -1.69 -15.29 -26.69
N GLY A 35 -2.50 -15.92 -27.54
CA GLY A 35 -3.22 -17.17 -27.29
C GLY A 35 -2.37 -18.29 -26.67
N PRO A 36 -1.17 -18.63 -27.19
CA PRO A 36 -0.34 -19.69 -26.61
C PRO A 36 0.06 -19.44 -25.14
N VAL A 37 0.36 -18.18 -24.78
CA VAL A 37 0.69 -17.82 -23.39
C VAL A 37 -0.56 -17.83 -22.52
N LEU A 38 -1.68 -17.30 -23.02
CA LEU A 38 -2.95 -17.29 -22.29
C LEU A 38 -3.50 -18.71 -22.05
N LEU A 39 -3.32 -19.63 -23.01
CA LEU A 39 -3.64 -21.05 -22.87
C LEU A 39 -2.81 -21.68 -21.75
N ARG A 40 -1.51 -21.40 -21.71
CA ARG A 40 -0.59 -21.91 -20.67
C ARG A 40 -0.94 -21.36 -19.28
N LEU A 41 -1.29 -20.09 -19.17
CA LEU A 41 -1.66 -19.44 -17.91
C LEU A 41 -3.08 -19.81 -17.44
N GLY A 42 -3.94 -20.21 -18.36
CA GLY A 42 -5.31 -20.60 -18.08
C GLY A 42 -5.42 -21.85 -17.22
N ARG A 43 -6.51 -21.96 -16.47
CA ARG A 43 -6.78 -23.13 -15.62
C ARG A 43 -6.87 -24.38 -16.48
N SER A 44 -6.25 -25.47 -16.04
CA SER A 44 -6.23 -26.73 -16.78
C SER A 44 -5.71 -26.61 -18.23
N GLN A 45 -4.87 -25.60 -18.50
CA GLN A 45 -4.33 -25.30 -19.82
C GLN A 45 -5.41 -25.02 -20.88
N THR A 46 -6.53 -24.41 -20.47
CA THR A 46 -7.58 -23.95 -21.39
C THR A 46 -7.57 -22.44 -21.50
N LEU A 47 -7.95 -21.89 -22.66
CA LEU A 47 -8.10 -20.45 -22.81
C LEU A 47 -9.10 -19.89 -21.79
N PRO A 48 -8.86 -18.69 -21.24
CA PRO A 48 -9.81 -18.06 -20.32
C PRO A 48 -11.17 -17.87 -20.96
N HIS A 49 -12.24 -18.01 -20.18
CA HIS A 49 -13.63 -17.87 -20.66
C HIS A 49 -13.93 -16.53 -21.34
N TRP A 50 -13.17 -15.47 -21.03
CA TRP A 50 -13.32 -14.15 -21.66
C TRP A 50 -12.57 -14.02 -23.00
N TYR A 51 -11.71 -14.96 -23.36
CA TYR A 51 -10.80 -14.86 -24.50
C TYR A 51 -11.54 -14.74 -25.83
N GLU A 52 -12.49 -15.64 -26.10
CA GLU A 52 -13.22 -15.67 -27.38
C GLU A 52 -14.04 -14.41 -27.58
N GLN A 53 -14.75 -13.96 -26.53
CA GLN A 53 -15.51 -12.70 -26.59
C GLN A 53 -14.59 -11.49 -26.82
N LEU A 54 -13.43 -11.44 -26.15
CA LEU A 54 -12.48 -10.36 -26.33
C LEU A 54 -11.91 -10.34 -27.76
N ARG A 55 -11.56 -11.51 -28.31
CA ARG A 55 -11.04 -11.66 -29.68
C ARG A 55 -12.09 -11.25 -30.71
N ASP A 56 -13.30 -11.82 -30.62
CA ASP A 56 -14.29 -11.75 -31.70
C ASP A 56 -15.15 -10.49 -31.62
N GLN A 57 -15.42 -10.01 -30.40
CA GLN A 57 -16.34 -8.90 -30.14
C GLN A 57 -15.64 -7.66 -29.59
N GLN A 58 -14.32 -7.71 -29.34
CA GLN A 58 -13.54 -6.60 -28.78
C GLN A 58 -14.13 -6.06 -27.47
N THR A 59 -14.72 -6.95 -26.67
CA THR A 59 -15.35 -6.62 -25.38
C THR A 59 -15.13 -7.75 -24.38
N LEU A 60 -15.13 -7.41 -23.10
CA LEU A 60 -15.12 -8.38 -22.01
C LEU A 60 -16.56 -8.71 -21.59
N PRO A 61 -16.81 -9.92 -21.03
CA PRO A 61 -18.06 -10.21 -20.34
C PRO A 61 -18.25 -9.27 -19.15
N ASN A 62 -19.43 -9.30 -18.53
CA ASN A 62 -19.65 -8.55 -17.30
C ASN A 62 -18.85 -9.20 -16.15
N LEU A 63 -17.74 -8.58 -15.78
CA LEU A 63 -16.79 -9.07 -14.78
C LEU A 63 -16.84 -8.23 -13.51
N ASP A 64 -16.61 -8.86 -12.36
CA ASP A 64 -16.33 -8.14 -11.12
C ASP A 64 -14.91 -7.56 -11.11
N GLY A 65 -14.62 -6.67 -10.17
CA GLY A 65 -13.31 -6.01 -10.10
C GLY A 65 -12.14 -6.99 -9.87
N LYS A 66 -12.39 -8.12 -9.17
CA LYS A 66 -11.37 -9.13 -8.93
C LYS A 66 -11.00 -9.86 -10.22
N THR A 67 -11.99 -10.23 -11.02
CA THR A 67 -11.78 -10.92 -12.29
C THR A 67 -11.14 -10.00 -13.32
N VAL A 68 -11.44 -8.69 -13.28
CA VAL A 68 -10.73 -7.68 -14.07
C VAL A 68 -9.23 -7.65 -13.74
N GLY A 69 -8.86 -7.71 -12.47
CA GLY A 69 -7.45 -7.82 -12.06
C GLY A 69 -6.75 -9.02 -12.71
N SER A 70 -7.37 -10.20 -12.66
CA SER A 70 -6.82 -11.41 -13.29
C SER A 70 -6.74 -11.32 -14.82
N VAL A 71 -7.69 -10.67 -15.51
CA VAL A 71 -7.59 -10.41 -16.96
C VAL A 71 -6.33 -9.61 -17.27
N ILE A 72 -6.11 -8.54 -16.51
CA ILE A 72 -4.97 -7.64 -16.68
C ILE A 72 -3.65 -8.37 -16.43
N GLU A 73 -3.55 -9.13 -15.35
CA GLU A 73 -2.37 -9.94 -15.02
C GLU A 73 -2.01 -10.91 -16.16
N MET A 74 -3.01 -11.64 -16.68
CA MET A 74 -2.82 -12.62 -17.76
C MET A 74 -2.40 -11.96 -19.07
N LEU A 75 -3.09 -10.89 -19.47
CA LEU A 75 -2.75 -10.15 -20.68
C LEU A 75 -1.38 -9.49 -20.58
N PHE A 76 -1.04 -8.94 -19.42
CA PHE A 76 0.26 -8.32 -19.19
C PHE A 76 1.39 -9.32 -19.35
N VAL A 77 1.30 -10.51 -18.74
CA VAL A 77 2.30 -11.58 -18.93
C VAL A 77 2.40 -12.00 -20.40
N ALA A 78 1.26 -12.17 -21.08
CA ALA A 78 1.26 -12.53 -22.50
C ALA A 78 1.93 -11.46 -23.37
N VAL A 79 1.64 -10.18 -23.14
CA VAL A 79 2.28 -9.05 -23.83
C VAL A 79 3.79 -9.02 -23.56
N LEU A 80 4.21 -9.26 -22.31
CA LEU A 80 5.63 -9.32 -21.98
C LEU A 80 6.36 -10.41 -22.74
N GLU A 81 5.86 -11.64 -22.71
CA GLU A 81 6.54 -12.77 -23.35
C GLU A 81 6.55 -12.68 -24.88
N THR A 82 5.47 -12.18 -25.47
CA THR A 82 5.27 -12.27 -26.92
C THR A 82 5.66 -11.02 -27.67
N VAL A 83 5.64 -9.85 -27.03
CA VAL A 83 5.87 -8.54 -27.70
C VAL A 83 7.06 -7.81 -27.10
N ILE A 84 7.04 -7.57 -25.79
CA ILE A 84 7.98 -6.64 -25.16
C ILE A 84 9.35 -7.26 -24.94
N LEU A 85 9.43 -8.53 -24.56
CA LEU A 85 10.68 -9.22 -24.24
C LEU A 85 11.04 -10.31 -25.26
N GLN A 86 10.39 -10.30 -26.43
CA GLN A 86 10.60 -11.30 -27.49
C GLN A 86 12.04 -11.32 -28.04
N ASP A 87 12.76 -10.20 -27.93
CA ASP A 87 14.13 -10.01 -28.41
C ASP A 87 15.19 -10.60 -27.46
N ILE A 88 14.78 -11.07 -26.28
CA ILE A 88 15.68 -11.62 -25.27
C ILE A 88 15.20 -12.98 -24.77
N LYS A 89 16.16 -13.82 -24.37
CA LYS A 89 15.85 -15.12 -23.78
C LYS A 89 15.42 -14.97 -22.32
N ILE A 90 14.13 -15.13 -22.06
CA ILE A 90 13.52 -15.14 -20.73
C ILE A 90 12.95 -16.51 -20.37
N PRO A 91 12.84 -16.86 -19.08
CA PRO A 91 12.02 -17.98 -18.66
C PRO A 91 10.54 -17.68 -18.95
N GLN A 92 9.73 -18.74 -19.04
CA GLN A 92 8.28 -18.58 -19.01
C GLN A 92 7.87 -17.99 -17.66
N LEU A 93 7.23 -16.83 -17.69
CA LEU A 93 6.70 -16.14 -16.53
C LEU A 93 5.46 -16.87 -16.04
N ARG A 94 5.36 -17.04 -14.73
CA ARG A 94 4.23 -17.67 -14.06
C ARG A 94 3.40 -16.62 -13.34
N LEU A 95 2.09 -16.85 -13.32
CA LEU A 95 1.18 -16.19 -12.38
C LEU A 95 0.97 -17.11 -11.19
N ASN A 96 1.35 -16.68 -9.99
CA ASN A 96 1.13 -17.47 -8.78
C ASN A 96 0.88 -16.60 -7.53
N PRO A 97 -0.33 -16.03 -7.39
CA PRO A 97 -0.68 -15.22 -6.23
C PRO A 97 -0.50 -15.94 -4.89
N ALA A 98 -0.59 -17.28 -4.86
CA ALA A 98 -0.42 -18.07 -3.62
C ALA A 98 1.02 -18.04 -3.09
N ARG A 99 2.00 -17.58 -3.88
CA ARG A 99 3.38 -17.33 -3.42
C ARG A 99 3.59 -15.94 -2.85
N GLY A 100 2.52 -15.17 -2.67
CA GLY A 100 2.58 -13.82 -2.12
C GLY A 100 2.96 -12.74 -3.14
N VAL A 101 3.22 -13.08 -4.40
CA VAL A 101 3.53 -12.12 -5.47
C VAL A 101 2.92 -12.60 -6.79
N ASP A 102 2.40 -11.67 -7.59
CA ASP A 102 1.64 -11.99 -8.80
C ASP A 102 2.53 -12.64 -9.87
N ILE A 103 3.71 -12.07 -10.16
CA ILE A 103 4.73 -12.63 -11.07
C ILE A 103 6.03 -12.94 -10.30
N PRO A 104 6.17 -14.15 -9.73
CA PRO A 104 7.36 -14.53 -8.95
C PRO A 104 8.65 -14.54 -9.76
N ASP A 105 8.55 -14.75 -11.08
CA ASP A 105 9.72 -14.78 -11.96
C ASP A 105 10.33 -13.38 -12.16
N LEU A 106 9.60 -12.32 -11.80
CA LEU A 106 10.06 -10.94 -11.79
C LEU A 106 10.17 -10.36 -10.38
N ASP A 107 9.65 -10.99 -9.34
CA ASP A 107 9.34 -10.34 -8.05
C ASP A 107 8.54 -9.04 -8.27
N LEU A 108 7.44 -9.17 -9.01
CA LEU A 108 6.58 -8.04 -9.40
C LEU A 108 5.11 -8.37 -9.07
N GLY A 109 4.48 -7.51 -8.28
CA GLY A 109 3.04 -7.47 -8.10
C GLY A 109 2.37 -6.63 -9.18
N ILE A 110 1.11 -6.96 -9.52
CA ILE A 110 0.29 -6.13 -10.41
C ILE A 110 -1.02 -5.86 -9.68
N LYS A 111 -1.34 -4.58 -9.50
CA LYS A 111 -2.64 -4.19 -8.96
C LYS A 111 -3.38 -3.33 -9.97
N ALA A 112 -4.65 -3.65 -10.16
CA ALA A 112 -5.54 -2.92 -11.05
C ALA A 112 -6.64 -2.20 -10.26
N PRO A 113 -6.32 -1.18 -9.44
CA PRO A 113 -7.36 -0.41 -8.79
C PRO A 113 -8.21 0.29 -9.85
N SER A 114 -9.46 0.53 -9.49
CA SER A 114 -10.35 1.36 -10.31
C SER A 114 -10.21 2.83 -9.91
N GLN A 115 -11.02 3.74 -10.48
CA GLN A 115 -10.96 5.20 -10.21
C GLN A 115 -11.23 5.62 -8.73
N ASN A 116 -11.45 4.67 -7.83
CA ASN A 116 -11.43 4.89 -6.38
C ASN A 116 -10.01 4.78 -5.76
N TYR A 117 -9.00 4.41 -6.56
CA TYR A 117 -7.58 4.30 -6.21
C TYR A 117 -7.28 3.31 -5.08
N ALA A 118 -8.20 2.40 -4.79
CA ALA A 118 -8.10 1.52 -3.63
C ALA A 118 -7.98 0.05 -4.06
N THR A 119 -7.09 -0.66 -3.38
CA THR A 119 -7.00 -2.13 -3.45
C THR A 119 -6.69 -2.70 -2.07
N SER A 120 -6.74 -4.02 -1.94
CA SER A 120 -6.38 -4.70 -0.71
C SER A 120 -5.38 -5.82 -0.95
N GLU A 121 -4.52 -6.06 0.01
CA GLU A 121 -3.47 -7.06 -0.04
C GLU A 121 -3.28 -7.69 1.35
N PRO A 122 -3.16 -9.03 1.45
CA PRO A 122 -2.72 -9.67 2.68
C PRO A 122 -1.41 -9.04 3.16
N PHE A 123 -1.29 -8.81 4.46
CA PHE A 123 -0.05 -8.32 5.05
C PHE A 123 0.65 -9.45 5.80
N VAL A 124 1.98 -9.50 5.69
CA VAL A 124 2.81 -10.43 6.46
C VAL A 124 3.21 -9.77 7.78
N SER A 125 3.46 -8.47 7.74
CA SER A 125 3.87 -7.69 8.90
C SER A 125 3.28 -6.28 8.93
N ALA A 126 2.93 -5.80 10.13
CA ALA A 126 2.54 -4.41 10.36
C ALA A 126 3.63 -3.42 9.89
N TYR A 127 4.90 -3.82 9.94
CA TYR A 127 6.05 -3.00 9.57
C TYR A 127 6.16 -2.73 8.07
N GLU A 128 5.40 -3.42 7.22
CA GLU A 128 5.29 -3.09 5.78
C GLU A 128 4.80 -1.65 5.56
N ARG A 129 4.04 -1.06 6.51
CA ARG A 129 3.68 0.37 6.44
C ARG A 129 4.89 1.31 6.44
N LEU A 130 6.02 0.87 6.99
CA LEU A 130 7.26 1.65 7.02
C LEU A 130 8.29 1.11 6.03
N LEU A 131 8.36 -0.20 5.86
CA LEU A 131 9.37 -0.89 5.05
C LEU A 131 8.98 -1.08 3.59
N GLY A 132 7.68 -1.00 3.29
CA GLY A 132 7.12 -1.36 1.99
C GLY A 132 6.97 -2.87 1.82
N SER A 133 6.75 -3.28 0.58
CA SER A 133 6.55 -4.67 0.17
C SER A 133 7.89 -5.43 0.04
N GLU A 134 7.80 -6.75 -0.08
CA GLU A 134 8.94 -7.62 -0.45
C GLU A 134 9.27 -7.58 -1.95
N TYR A 135 8.35 -7.07 -2.77
CA TYR A 135 8.45 -6.99 -4.23
C TYR A 135 8.05 -5.62 -4.76
N ASP A 136 8.51 -5.30 -5.97
CA ASP A 136 8.05 -4.10 -6.69
C ASP A 136 6.59 -4.30 -7.14
N ALA A 137 5.85 -3.23 -7.41
CA ALA A 137 4.52 -3.37 -8.00
C ALA A 137 4.26 -2.40 -9.15
N LEU A 138 3.60 -2.92 -10.18
CA LEU A 138 2.99 -2.12 -11.22
C LEU A 138 1.52 -1.88 -10.87
N ILE A 139 1.15 -0.61 -10.73
CA ILE A 139 -0.24 -0.21 -10.49
C ILE A 139 -0.81 0.34 -11.79
N VAL A 140 -1.89 -0.27 -12.26
CA VAL A 140 -2.59 0.11 -13.50
C VAL A 140 -4.01 0.54 -13.19
N LEU A 141 -4.27 1.85 -13.28
CA LEU A 141 -5.59 2.41 -13.06
C LEU A 141 -6.46 2.14 -14.29
N THR A 142 -7.65 1.58 -14.09
CA THR A 142 -8.60 1.32 -15.18
C THR A 142 -9.86 2.17 -15.10
N ASP A 143 -10.54 2.31 -16.23
CA ASP A 143 -11.83 3.00 -16.34
C ASP A 143 -13.04 2.14 -15.94
N TYR A 144 -12.80 1.01 -15.26
CA TYR A 144 -13.81 0.00 -14.90
C TYR A 144 -15.06 0.55 -14.24
N GLN A 145 -14.96 1.49 -13.26
CA GLN A 145 -16.15 1.98 -12.55
C GLN A 145 -17.12 2.71 -13.48
N LYS A 146 -16.58 3.41 -14.48
CA LYS A 146 -17.38 4.09 -15.50
C LYS A 146 -17.93 3.09 -16.52
N ARG A 147 -17.10 2.16 -16.98
CA ARG A 147 -17.46 1.23 -18.07
C ARG A 147 -18.45 0.15 -17.67
N LYS A 148 -18.41 -0.34 -16.42
CA LYS A 148 -19.36 -1.37 -15.94
C LYS A 148 -20.83 -0.91 -15.95
N LEU A 149 -21.07 0.41 -15.96
CA LEU A 149 -22.42 0.99 -16.04
C LEU A 149 -22.99 0.98 -17.48
N HIS A 150 -22.14 0.73 -18.49
CA HIS A 150 -22.48 0.81 -19.90
C HIS A 150 -21.97 -0.43 -20.66
N PRO A 151 -22.62 -1.60 -20.51
CA PRO A 151 -22.23 -2.79 -21.25
C PRO A 151 -22.40 -2.60 -22.77
N PRO A 152 -21.59 -3.26 -23.62
CA PRO A 152 -20.58 -4.27 -23.26
C PRO A 152 -19.28 -3.68 -22.69
N LEU A 153 -18.57 -4.43 -21.83
CA LEU A 153 -17.43 -3.92 -21.07
C LEU A 153 -16.20 -3.73 -21.97
N LYS A 154 -15.87 -2.46 -22.27
CA LYS A 154 -14.64 -2.05 -22.95
C LYS A 154 -13.69 -1.41 -21.96
N LEU A 155 -12.81 -2.22 -21.39
CA LEU A 155 -11.87 -1.80 -20.35
C LEU A 155 -10.63 -1.14 -20.97
N GLN A 156 -10.14 -0.07 -20.34
CA GLN A 156 -8.88 0.56 -20.71
C GLN A 156 -8.06 0.89 -19.45
N VAL A 157 -6.74 0.76 -19.57
CA VAL A 157 -5.78 1.36 -18.64
C VAL A 157 -5.67 2.84 -18.97
N ILE A 158 -5.91 3.69 -17.97
CA ILE A 158 -5.96 5.15 -18.12
C ILE A 158 -4.77 5.86 -17.48
N GLN A 159 -4.16 5.27 -16.45
CA GLN A 159 -2.93 5.74 -15.82
C GLN A 159 -2.16 4.53 -15.28
N TRP A 160 -0.84 4.65 -15.14
CA TRP A 160 0.01 3.61 -14.56
C TRP A 160 1.16 4.21 -13.77
N HIS A 161 1.65 3.46 -12.79
CA HIS A 161 2.86 3.80 -12.05
C HIS A 161 3.58 2.54 -11.59
N TYR A 162 4.91 2.53 -11.75
CA TYR A 162 5.76 1.47 -11.24
C TYR A 162 6.35 1.91 -9.91
N PHE A 163 6.04 1.19 -8.84
CA PHE A 163 6.58 1.41 -7.51
C PHE A 163 7.71 0.42 -7.23
N LEU A 164 8.82 0.94 -6.72
CA LEU A 164 9.78 0.12 -6.00
C LEU A 164 9.13 -0.42 -4.73
N ASN A 165 9.61 -1.57 -4.27
CA ASN A 165 9.07 -2.24 -3.09
C ASN A 165 8.97 -1.33 -1.85
N THR A 166 9.95 -0.47 -1.59
CA THR A 166 9.95 0.47 -0.44
C THR A 166 8.99 1.64 -0.60
N GLU A 167 8.55 1.94 -1.82
CA GLU A 167 7.60 3.02 -2.11
C GLU A 167 6.15 2.60 -1.85
N LEU A 168 5.88 1.30 -1.78
CA LEU A 168 4.62 0.69 -1.32
C LEU A 168 4.49 0.72 0.20
N ALA A 169 4.80 1.88 0.80
CA ALA A 169 4.71 2.14 2.22
C ALA A 169 3.86 3.40 2.48
N ASP A 170 3.45 3.62 3.72
CA ASP A 170 2.64 4.77 4.08
C ASP A 170 3.46 6.06 4.02
N PHE A 171 3.04 6.99 3.15
CA PHE A 171 3.75 8.26 2.94
C PHE A 171 3.90 9.09 4.23
N ALA A 172 2.83 9.22 5.02
CA ALA A 172 2.85 10.11 6.17
C ALA A 172 3.68 9.50 7.31
N LEU A 173 3.52 8.20 7.54
CA LEU A 173 4.23 7.51 8.62
C LEU A 173 5.71 7.35 8.32
N THR A 174 6.07 7.00 7.08
CA THR A 174 7.48 6.92 6.67
C THR A 174 8.17 8.28 6.75
N ALA A 175 7.48 9.37 6.40
CA ALA A 175 8.03 10.72 6.56
C ALA A 175 8.36 11.06 8.03
N ILE A 176 7.48 10.70 8.98
CA ILE A 176 7.74 10.88 10.42
C ILE A 176 8.89 9.99 10.87
N ALA A 177 8.86 8.70 10.54
CA ALA A 177 9.92 7.76 10.89
C ALA A 177 11.28 8.25 10.39
N ARG A 178 11.36 8.68 9.13
CA ARG A 178 12.57 9.22 8.50
C ARG A 178 13.06 10.49 9.17
N LYS A 179 12.16 11.44 9.47
CA LYS A 179 12.51 12.71 10.13
C LYS A 179 13.20 12.48 11.48
N HIS A 180 12.77 11.46 12.23
CA HIS A 180 13.17 11.28 13.62
C HIS A 180 14.12 10.10 13.87
N ARG A 181 14.34 9.20 12.89
CA ARG A 181 15.15 7.97 13.05
C ARG A 181 16.50 8.22 13.70
N ASP A 182 17.33 9.04 13.05
CA ASP A 182 18.74 9.19 13.46
C ASP A 182 18.83 9.81 14.86
N TRP A 183 18.01 10.81 15.14
CA TRP A 183 17.91 11.41 16.46
C TRP A 183 17.45 10.41 17.52
N LEU A 184 16.36 9.66 17.27
CA LEU A 184 15.86 8.64 18.22
C LEU A 184 16.93 7.58 18.52
N LEU A 185 17.69 7.15 17.51
CA LEU A 185 18.78 6.19 17.68
C LEU A 185 19.90 6.72 18.57
N THR A 186 20.22 8.02 18.50
CA THR A 186 21.18 8.62 19.45
C THR A 186 20.68 8.65 20.89
N GLN A 187 19.36 8.66 21.10
CA GLN A 187 18.78 8.69 22.44
C GLN A 187 18.64 7.28 23.02
N SER A 188 18.02 6.36 22.26
CA SER A 188 17.81 4.98 22.67
C SER A 188 17.28 4.13 21.51
N GLU A 189 17.92 3.00 21.25
CA GLU A 189 17.42 1.97 20.34
C GLU A 189 16.01 1.51 20.74
N THR A 190 15.79 1.23 22.03
CA THR A 190 14.49 0.81 22.56
C THR A 190 13.40 1.85 22.31
N TRP A 191 13.68 3.14 22.53
CA TRP A 191 12.71 4.20 22.25
C TRP A 191 12.38 4.28 20.75
N THR A 192 13.39 4.11 19.91
CA THR A 192 13.21 4.08 18.46
C THR A 192 12.29 2.92 18.05
N GLN A 193 12.54 1.72 18.57
CA GLN A 193 11.70 0.54 18.31
C GLN A 193 10.25 0.75 18.78
N LYS A 194 10.03 1.37 19.95
CA LYS A 194 8.69 1.70 20.45
C LYS A 194 7.93 2.68 19.54
N ILE A 195 8.59 3.74 19.10
CA ILE A 195 7.99 4.69 18.14
C ILE A 195 7.69 4.02 16.80
N PHE A 196 8.61 3.20 16.28
CA PHE A 196 8.40 2.52 15.01
C PHE A 196 7.29 1.47 15.12
N ARG A 197 7.18 0.80 16.26
CA ARG A 197 6.03 -0.06 16.60
C ARG A 197 4.73 0.73 16.58
N PHE A 198 4.67 1.87 17.27
CA PHE A 198 3.48 2.73 17.23
C PHE A 198 3.11 3.12 15.79
N LEU A 199 4.07 3.61 15.00
CA LEU A 199 3.83 3.99 13.61
C LEU A 199 3.36 2.81 12.73
N ALA A 200 3.88 1.60 12.95
CA ALA A 200 3.43 0.41 12.22
C ALA A 200 1.97 0.03 12.57
N TYR A 201 1.59 0.10 13.84
CA TYR A 201 0.28 -0.37 14.32
C TYR A 201 -0.80 0.71 14.41
N ILE A 202 -0.45 1.98 14.27
CA ILE A 202 -1.37 3.09 14.52
C ILE A 202 -2.66 3.00 13.69
N ASN A 203 -3.81 3.10 14.36
CA ASN A 203 -5.09 3.35 13.72
C ASN A 203 -5.33 4.87 13.64
N GLN A 204 -5.13 5.48 12.47
CA GLN A 204 -5.27 6.94 12.29
C GLN A 204 -6.72 7.46 12.41
N SER A 205 -7.72 6.58 12.51
CA SER A 205 -9.10 6.95 12.84
C SER A 205 -9.37 7.06 14.34
N ASP A 206 -8.50 6.49 15.18
CA ASP A 206 -8.58 6.61 16.62
C ASP A 206 -8.20 8.04 17.07
N TRP A 207 -8.92 8.55 18.06
CA TRP A 207 -8.79 9.94 18.48
C TRP A 207 -7.44 10.21 19.17
N ARG A 208 -7.06 9.39 20.15
CA ARG A 208 -5.78 9.54 20.88
C ARG A 208 -4.62 9.27 19.95
N ALA A 209 -4.70 8.22 19.14
CA ALA A 209 -3.67 7.86 18.16
C ALA A 209 -3.36 9.01 17.20
N LYS A 210 -4.40 9.67 16.65
CA LYS A 210 -4.23 10.79 15.73
C LYS A 210 -3.48 11.96 16.37
N HIS A 211 -3.76 12.28 17.63
CA HIS A 211 -3.05 13.35 18.34
C HIS A 211 -1.64 12.94 18.73
N LEU A 212 -1.43 11.70 19.20
CA LEU A 212 -0.09 11.13 19.43
C LEU A 212 0.77 11.20 18.18
N LEU A 213 0.23 10.88 17.00
CA LEU A 213 0.97 10.97 15.73
C LEU A 213 1.46 12.39 15.46
N ARG A 214 0.64 13.41 15.72
CA ARG A 214 1.01 14.82 15.57
C ARG A 214 2.11 15.22 16.56
N ILE A 215 1.99 14.78 17.81
CA ILE A 215 2.97 15.01 18.87
C ILE A 215 4.32 14.36 18.52
N ILE A 216 4.32 13.09 18.07
CA ILE A 216 5.52 12.38 17.62
C ILE A 216 6.17 13.10 16.43
N GLY A 217 5.38 13.60 15.49
CA GLY A 217 5.89 14.42 14.38
C GLY A 217 6.60 15.72 14.80
N ALA A 218 6.45 16.11 16.07
CA ALA A 218 7.09 17.26 16.72
C ALA A 218 7.93 16.86 17.95
N ILE A 219 8.35 15.59 18.09
CA ILE A 219 8.98 15.05 19.32
C ILE A 219 10.26 15.80 19.76
N GLN A 220 10.90 16.54 18.86
CA GLN A 220 12.11 17.34 19.14
C GLN A 220 11.79 18.83 19.47
N GLU A 221 10.52 19.24 19.45
CA GLU A 221 10.05 20.62 19.53
C GLU A 221 9.19 20.83 20.79
N ALA A 222 9.81 20.98 21.97
CA ALA A 222 9.12 21.04 23.27
C ALA A 222 7.94 22.04 23.33
N ASP A 223 8.14 23.29 22.88
CA ASP A 223 7.09 24.33 22.86
C ASP A 223 5.93 23.97 21.91
N ARG A 224 6.22 23.20 20.85
CA ARG A 224 5.18 22.73 19.93
C ARG A 224 4.40 21.57 20.53
N ILE A 225 5.05 20.69 21.28
CA ILE A 225 4.39 19.57 21.97
C ILE A 225 3.34 20.11 22.94
N GLN A 226 3.68 21.09 23.78
CA GLN A 226 2.73 21.69 24.72
C GLN A 226 1.50 22.28 24.02
N ARG A 227 1.72 22.99 22.91
CA ARG A 227 0.62 23.51 22.08
C ARG A 227 -0.24 22.40 21.49
N LEU A 228 0.36 21.32 21.01
CA LEU A 228 -0.39 20.18 20.46
C LEU A 228 -1.24 19.46 21.51
N VAL A 229 -0.76 19.36 22.76
CA VAL A 229 -1.53 18.81 23.88
C VAL A 229 -2.74 19.70 24.20
N LEU A 230 -2.56 21.01 24.28
CA LEU A 230 -3.66 21.97 24.49
C LEU A 230 -4.69 21.93 23.33
N GLU A 231 -4.21 21.84 22.09
CA GLU A 231 -5.10 21.67 20.93
C GLU A 231 -5.91 20.38 21.00
N ALA A 232 -5.31 19.28 21.51
CA ALA A 232 -6.01 18.02 21.71
C ALA A 232 -7.11 18.16 22.77
N GLU A 233 -6.84 18.84 23.88
CA GLU A 233 -7.85 19.11 24.92
C GLU A 233 -9.05 19.90 24.38
N ILE A 234 -8.79 20.94 23.58
CA ILE A 234 -9.87 21.73 22.93
C ILE A 234 -10.67 20.85 21.95
N ASP A 235 -10.00 20.03 21.14
CA ASP A 235 -10.67 19.12 20.21
C ASP A 235 -11.49 18.05 20.96
N PHE A 236 -10.98 17.51 22.08
CA PHE A 236 -11.69 16.55 22.94
C PHE A 236 -13.04 17.09 23.39
N ARG A 237 -13.04 18.27 24.04
CA ARG A 237 -14.27 18.92 24.53
C ARG A 237 -15.26 19.16 23.38
N LYS A 238 -14.77 19.73 22.27
CA LYS A 238 -15.58 19.99 21.07
C LYS A 238 -16.19 18.71 20.47
N LYS A 239 -15.42 17.62 20.40
CA LYS A 239 -15.90 16.33 19.87
C LYS A 239 -16.93 15.69 20.78
N ASN A 240 -16.75 15.75 22.09
CA ASN A 240 -17.71 15.20 23.05
C ASN A 240 -19.01 16.01 23.09
N GLU A 241 -18.96 17.34 23.01
CA GLU A 241 -20.16 18.16 22.82
C GLU A 241 -20.92 17.79 21.54
N GLN A 242 -20.20 17.59 20.42
CA GLN A 242 -20.80 17.17 19.15
C GLN A 242 -21.39 15.76 19.20
N ARG A 243 -20.76 14.83 19.93
CA ARG A 243 -21.25 13.46 20.12
C ARG A 243 -22.50 13.44 20.99
N ALA A 244 -22.51 14.20 22.09
CA ALA A 244 -23.68 14.36 22.95
C ALA A 244 -24.90 14.92 22.18
N ARG A 245 -24.70 15.94 21.34
CA ARG A 245 -25.76 16.48 20.46
C ARG A 245 -26.30 15.48 19.44
N LYS A 246 -25.55 14.41 19.15
CA LYS A 246 -25.92 13.36 18.19
C LYS A 246 -26.29 12.04 18.86
N ASP A 247 -26.46 12.03 20.19
CA ASP A 247 -26.74 10.84 21.00
C ASP A 247 -25.73 9.70 20.73
N LYS A 248 -24.44 10.06 20.71
CA LYS A 248 -23.32 9.12 20.54
C LYS A 248 -22.48 9.07 21.80
N ASP A 249 -21.90 7.91 22.06
CA ASP A 249 -20.94 7.72 23.15
C ASP A 249 -19.81 8.75 23.10
N ALA A 250 -19.49 9.31 24.26
CA ALA A 250 -18.35 10.20 24.43
C ALA A 250 -17.03 9.46 24.16
N ILE A 251 -16.03 10.22 23.75
CA ILE A 251 -14.64 9.78 23.83
C ILE A 251 -14.31 9.66 25.32
N PRO A 252 -13.79 8.51 25.79
CA PRO A 252 -13.48 8.30 27.20
C PRO A 252 -12.43 9.29 27.73
N GLU A 253 -12.54 9.65 29.01
CA GLU A 253 -11.64 10.63 29.65
C GLU A 253 -10.17 10.17 29.67
N HIS A 254 -9.93 8.87 29.85
CA HIS A 254 -8.57 8.31 29.84
C HIS A 254 -7.82 8.56 28.53
N GLU A 255 -8.53 8.81 27.43
CA GLU A 255 -7.92 9.15 26.14
C GLU A 255 -7.21 10.52 26.19
N ILE A 256 -7.83 11.53 26.82
CA ILE A 256 -7.23 12.86 26.99
C ILE A 256 -6.24 12.88 28.16
N GLU A 257 -6.52 12.17 29.26
CA GLU A 257 -5.60 12.07 30.41
C GLU A 257 -4.22 11.55 29.98
N SER A 258 -4.19 10.55 29.10
CA SER A 258 -2.95 10.03 28.52
C SER A 258 -2.15 11.11 27.78
N LEU A 259 -2.80 12.01 27.03
CA LEU A 259 -2.12 13.11 26.34
C LEU A 259 -1.67 14.22 27.28
N LEU A 260 -2.46 14.53 28.31
CA LEU A 260 -2.12 15.54 29.32
C LEU A 260 -0.89 15.10 30.13
N SER A 261 -0.79 13.81 30.48
CA SER A 261 0.37 13.25 31.21
C SER A 261 1.70 13.46 30.48
N ILE A 262 1.69 13.61 29.15
CA ILE A 262 2.89 13.92 28.37
C ILE A 262 3.48 15.27 28.78
N ALA A 263 2.64 16.29 28.99
CA ALA A 263 3.10 17.63 29.34
C ALA A 263 3.69 17.71 30.76
N GLU A 264 3.33 16.76 31.63
CA GLU A 264 3.81 16.65 33.01
C GLU A 264 5.11 15.84 33.12
N ALA A 265 5.42 15.01 32.12
CA ALA A 265 6.59 14.14 32.12
C ALA A 265 7.92 14.90 31.98
N GLN A 266 8.95 14.43 32.68
CA GLN A 266 10.32 14.95 32.60
C GLN A 266 11.31 13.79 32.41
N PRO A 267 12.01 13.69 31.26
CA PRO A 267 11.88 14.55 30.08
C PRO A 267 10.56 14.30 29.32
N ILE A 268 10.04 15.33 28.65
CA ILE A 268 8.79 15.26 27.86
C ILE A 268 8.81 14.14 26.81
N THR A 269 9.99 13.87 26.23
CA THR A 269 10.19 12.78 25.26
C THR A 269 9.81 11.44 25.85
N LEU A 270 10.17 11.15 27.12
CA LEU A 270 9.83 9.88 27.75
C LEU A 270 8.31 9.71 27.86
N GLY A 271 7.59 10.78 28.24
CA GLY A 271 6.12 10.79 28.24
C GLY A 271 5.51 10.47 26.87
N ILE A 272 6.11 10.99 25.78
CA ILE A 272 5.66 10.69 24.41
C ILE A 272 5.90 9.21 24.07
N ILE A 273 7.09 8.68 24.39
CA ILE A 273 7.43 7.27 24.14
C ILE A 273 6.44 6.36 24.87
N ASP A 274 6.22 6.61 26.16
CA ASP A 274 5.36 5.77 26.98
C ASP A 274 3.88 5.88 26.57
N ALA A 275 3.38 7.07 26.24
CA ALA A 275 2.01 7.23 25.76
C ALA A 275 1.78 6.52 24.42
N ALA A 276 2.76 6.57 23.51
CA ALA A 276 2.71 5.83 22.25
C ALA A 276 2.74 4.31 22.48
N ASP A 277 3.61 3.85 23.38
CA ASP A 277 3.77 2.44 23.71
C ASP A 277 2.52 1.85 24.39
N ASN A 278 1.97 2.58 25.36
CA ASN A 278 0.74 2.23 26.06
C ASN A 278 -0.44 2.17 25.09
N TRP A 279 -0.55 3.12 24.14
CA TRP A 279 -1.60 3.05 23.12
C TRP A 279 -1.54 1.74 22.35
N VAL A 280 -0.35 1.28 21.96
CA VAL A 280 -0.17 0.00 21.26
C VAL A 280 -0.58 -1.18 22.13
N VAL A 281 -0.10 -1.23 23.38
CA VAL A 281 -0.39 -2.33 24.32
C VAL A 281 -1.88 -2.43 24.62
N GLU A 282 -2.57 -1.32 24.84
CA GLU A 282 -4.00 -1.28 25.13
C GLU A 282 -4.85 -1.76 23.94
N ASN A 283 -4.47 -1.38 22.71
CA ASN A 283 -5.27 -1.66 21.50
C ASN A 283 -4.96 -3.01 20.86
N TYR A 284 -3.71 -3.47 20.93
CA TYR A 284 -3.26 -4.67 20.22
C TYR A 284 -2.73 -5.76 21.14
N LYS A 285 -2.49 -5.46 22.42
CA LYS A 285 -1.97 -6.44 23.41
C LYS A 285 -0.75 -7.17 22.83
N ASP A 286 -0.76 -8.51 22.90
CA ASP A 286 0.33 -9.36 22.43
C ASP A 286 0.48 -9.42 20.90
N PHE A 287 -0.51 -8.93 20.13
CA PHE A 287 -0.41 -8.92 18.66
C PHE A 287 0.58 -7.88 18.14
N ALA A 288 0.84 -6.81 18.92
CA ALA A 288 1.77 -5.77 18.52
C ALA A 288 3.16 -5.99 19.12
N ARG A 289 3.94 -6.83 18.43
CA ARG A 289 5.34 -7.07 18.77
C ARG A 289 6.25 -5.93 18.35
N LEU A 290 7.38 -5.80 19.04
CA LEU A 290 8.54 -5.04 18.55
C LEU A 290 9.03 -5.63 17.21
N PRO A 291 9.76 -4.85 16.38
CA PRO A 291 10.31 -5.37 15.14
C PRO A 291 11.25 -6.53 15.45
N ASN A 292 11.22 -7.58 14.65
CA ASN A 292 12.21 -8.65 14.77
C ASN A 292 13.57 -8.17 14.21
N GLU A 293 14.62 -8.96 14.38
CA GLU A 293 15.98 -8.57 13.95
C GLU A 293 16.05 -8.19 12.46
N ASN A 294 15.38 -8.94 11.58
CA ASN A 294 15.35 -8.64 10.15
C ASN A 294 14.63 -7.31 9.84
N GLU A 295 13.44 -7.10 10.41
CA GLU A 295 12.70 -5.86 10.25
C GLU A 295 13.45 -4.68 10.82
N TRP A 296 14.08 -4.86 11.98
CA TRP A 296 14.86 -3.81 12.63
C TRP A 296 16.06 -3.41 11.79
N ASN A 297 16.86 -4.37 11.32
CA ASN A 297 17.97 -4.12 10.42
C ASN A 297 17.53 -3.39 9.14
N ARG A 298 16.37 -3.76 8.57
CA ARG A 298 15.79 -3.06 7.44
C ARG A 298 15.33 -1.64 7.79
N LEU A 299 14.73 -1.42 8.95
CA LEU A 299 14.26 -0.09 9.40
C LEU A 299 15.43 0.89 9.57
N LEU A 300 16.59 0.39 10.00
CA LEU A 300 17.82 1.17 10.14
C LEU A 300 18.33 1.71 8.79
N VAL A 301 18.28 0.92 7.73
CA VAL A 301 18.88 1.27 6.42
C VAL A 301 17.86 1.67 5.34
N SER A 302 16.57 1.40 5.56
CA SER A 302 15.51 1.69 4.60
C SER A 302 15.47 3.19 4.25
N PRO A 303 15.17 3.55 3.00
CA PRO A 303 14.96 4.94 2.61
C PRO A 303 13.74 5.58 3.28
N LEU A 304 12.80 4.77 3.80
CA LEU A 304 11.54 5.22 4.40
C LEU A 304 10.84 6.24 3.48
N ASN A 305 10.64 5.84 2.22
CA ASN A 305 10.17 6.68 1.11
C ASN A 305 8.78 6.27 0.61
N GLY A 306 7.87 5.89 1.52
CA GLY A 306 6.51 5.51 1.17
C GLY A 306 5.81 6.59 0.35
N GLN A 307 5.01 6.18 -0.62
CA GLN A 307 4.33 7.08 -1.56
C GLN A 307 2.80 7.00 -1.48
N ILE A 308 2.27 5.99 -0.79
CA ILE A 308 0.83 5.68 -0.81
C ILE A 308 0.20 5.90 0.56
N GLY A 309 -1.13 5.94 0.62
CA GLY A 309 -1.83 5.81 1.90
C GLY A 309 -2.00 4.34 2.25
N MET A 310 -1.73 3.96 3.51
CA MET A 310 -1.98 2.60 3.99
C MET A 310 -2.76 2.62 5.30
N SER A 311 -3.83 1.84 5.35
CA SER A 311 -4.64 1.68 6.56
C SER A 311 -4.84 0.21 6.91
N PHE A 312 -4.91 -0.05 8.21
CA PHE A 312 -5.12 -1.38 8.77
C PHE A 312 -6.62 -1.75 8.72
N ALA A 313 -6.91 -2.98 8.30
CA ALA A 313 -8.21 -3.64 8.40
C ALA A 313 -7.95 -5.14 8.68
N LEU A 314 -8.67 -6.07 8.03
CA LEU A 314 -8.27 -7.49 8.00
C LEU A 314 -7.06 -7.75 7.08
N GLN A 315 -6.74 -6.78 6.24
CA GLN A 315 -5.71 -6.76 5.19
C GLN A 315 -5.19 -5.33 5.08
N TRP A 316 -4.07 -5.12 4.37
CA TRP A 316 -3.72 -3.76 3.98
C TRP A 316 -4.74 -3.21 3.02
N ARG A 317 -5.19 -1.98 3.29
CA ARG A 317 -5.91 -1.17 2.32
C ARG A 317 -4.97 -0.12 1.78
N TYR A 318 -4.53 -0.32 0.55
CA TYR A 318 -3.72 0.65 -0.18
C TYR A 318 -4.61 1.70 -0.81
N ASN A 319 -4.13 2.94 -0.78
CA ASN A 319 -4.76 4.07 -1.45
C ASN A 319 -3.71 4.82 -2.28
N PHE A 320 -3.88 4.79 -3.60
CA PHE A 320 -2.98 5.41 -4.57
C PHE A 320 -3.42 6.81 -5.01
N ALA A 321 -4.45 7.40 -4.39
CA ALA A 321 -5.02 8.67 -4.85
C ALA A 321 -3.98 9.79 -4.88
N ARG A 322 -3.05 9.81 -3.92
CA ARG A 322 -1.93 10.77 -3.87
C ARG A 322 -1.06 10.71 -5.13
N VAL A 323 -0.89 9.54 -5.73
CA VAL A 323 -0.01 9.36 -6.90
C VAL A 323 -0.76 9.63 -8.21
N PHE A 324 -2.05 9.33 -8.26
CA PHE A 324 -2.83 9.44 -9.50
C PHE A 324 -3.70 10.70 -9.62
N ARG A 325 -3.97 11.42 -8.53
CA ARG A 325 -4.71 12.71 -8.57
C ARG A 325 -3.81 13.94 -8.71
N ASP A 326 -2.58 13.84 -8.19
CA ASP A 326 -1.65 14.97 -8.12
C ASP A 326 -0.73 15.06 -9.36
N ASN A 327 -1.00 14.21 -10.39
CA ASN A 327 -0.35 14.17 -11.71
C ASN A 327 -1.39 14.36 -12.82
#